data_AF-A0A228Q0K5-F1
#
_entry.id   AF-A0A228Q0K5-F1
#
_cell.length_a   1.000
_cell.length_b   1.000
_cell.length_c   1.000
_cell.angle_alpha   90.00
_cell.angle_beta   90.00
_cell.angle_gamma   90.00
#
_symmetry.space_group_name_H-M   'P 1'
#
loop_
_entity.id
_entity.type
_entity.pdbx_description
1 polymer ?
#
loop_
_entity_poly.entity_id
_entity_poly.type
_entity_poly.pdbx_seq_one_letter_code
_entity_poly.pdbx_strand_id
1 'polypeptide(L)'
;MPYKASLKSGAPRKRPKPTYRVANARAYNQSLKRRGQLSLYCPEGDLKALFINTQPYVPGVSGRAPTYTNAYIELIYTFYRLFRWAMRQITGFMEEYWRL
;
A
#
# COMPACT_ATOMS: atom_id res chain seq x y z
N MET A 1 40.14 -27.63 -4.93
CA MET A 1 40.49 -26.83 -3.71
C MET A 1 39.44 -27.11 -2.65
N PRO A 2 39.79 -27.50 -1.41
CA PRO A 2 38.80 -27.75 -0.38
C PRO A 2 38.17 -26.44 0.10
N TYR A 3 36.84 -26.42 0.22
CA TYR A 3 36.08 -25.29 0.73
C TYR A 3 36.42 -25.03 2.20
N LYS A 4 36.93 -23.84 2.51
CA LYS A 4 37.13 -23.38 3.90
C LYS A 4 35.91 -22.57 4.35
N ALA A 5 35.07 -23.18 5.17
CA ALA A 5 34.01 -22.45 5.88
C ALA A 5 34.66 -21.47 6.87
N SER A 6 34.47 -20.16 6.68
CA SER A 6 34.90 -19.18 7.68
C SER A 6 33.91 -19.18 8.85
N LEU A 7 34.35 -19.64 10.02
CA LEU A 7 33.59 -19.48 11.26
C LEU A 7 33.53 -17.99 11.63
N LYS A 8 32.33 -17.48 11.96
CA LYS A 8 32.16 -16.08 12.41
C LYS A 8 32.83 -15.92 13.77
N SER A 9 34.05 -15.38 13.80
CA SER A 9 34.89 -15.23 14.99
C SER A 9 34.46 -14.11 15.96
N GLY A 10 33.35 -13.41 15.70
CA GLY A 10 32.92 -12.26 16.49
C GLY A 10 33.80 -11.00 16.34
N ALA A 11 34.93 -11.09 15.61
CA ALA A 11 35.83 -9.97 15.38
C ALA A 11 35.12 -8.82 14.63
N PRO A 12 35.46 -7.55 14.94
CA PRO A 12 34.91 -6.41 14.22
C PRO A 12 35.25 -6.49 12.73
N ARG A 13 34.30 -6.13 11.87
CA ARG A 13 34.51 -6.18 10.43
C ARG A 13 35.61 -5.20 10.02
N LYS A 14 36.53 -5.65 9.15
CA LYS A 14 37.57 -4.81 8.52
C LYS A 14 37.01 -3.60 7.75
N ARG A 15 35.75 -3.66 7.30
CA ARG A 15 35.02 -2.54 6.71
C ARG A 15 33.64 -2.42 7.37
N PRO A 16 33.27 -1.24 7.90
CA PRO A 16 31.93 -1.03 8.41
C PRO A 16 30.92 -1.14 7.27
N LYS A 17 29.72 -1.67 7.56
CA LYS A 17 28.64 -1.65 6.57
C LYS A 17 28.17 -0.21 6.42
N PRO A 18 28.04 0.33 5.19
CA PRO A 18 27.40 1.63 5.01
C PRO A 18 25.97 1.53 5.53
N THR A 19 25.64 2.40 6.49
CA THR A 19 24.29 2.47 7.07
C THR A 19 23.54 3.54 6.29
N TYR A 20 23.05 3.18 5.10
CA TYR A 20 22.20 4.09 4.35
C TYR A 20 20.79 4.07 4.95
N ARG A 21 20.36 5.21 5.52
CA ARG A 21 18.98 5.41 5.98
C ARG A 21 18.31 6.43 5.07
N VAL A 22 17.21 6.03 4.44
CA VAL A 22 16.40 6.92 3.62
C VAL A 22 15.69 7.93 4.54
N ALA A 23 16.18 9.16 4.58
CA ALA A 23 15.62 10.22 5.43
C ALA A 23 14.30 10.80 4.87
N ASN A 24 14.11 10.76 3.54
CA ASN A 24 13.01 11.43 2.84
C ASN A 24 11.85 10.49 2.44
N ALA A 25 11.82 9.25 2.92
CA ALA A 25 10.87 8.22 2.47
C ALA A 25 9.40 8.66 2.59
N ARG A 26 9.06 9.38 3.68
CA ARG A 26 7.71 9.89 3.92
C ARG A 26 7.30 10.95 2.89
N ALA A 27 8.15 11.93 2.66
CA ALA A 27 7.90 13.01 1.69
C ALA A 27 7.79 12.45 0.26
N TYR A 28 8.65 11.50 -0.09
CA TYR A 28 8.60 10.81 -1.38
C TYR A 28 7.29 10.02 -1.58
N ASN A 29 6.86 9.24 -0.58
CA ASN A 29 5.59 8.53 -0.66
C ASN A 29 4.39 9.49 -0.81
N GLN A 30 4.43 10.63 -0.13
CA GLN A 30 3.36 11.64 -0.25
C GLN A 30 3.33 12.26 -1.65
N SER A 31 4.49 12.55 -2.25
CA SER A 31 4.53 13.07 -3.62
C SER A 31 4.00 12.07 -4.64
N LEU A 32 4.25 10.76 -4.46
CA LEU A 32 3.68 9.71 -5.31
C LEU A 32 2.16 9.63 -5.22
N LYS A 33 1.59 9.82 -4.02
CA LYS A 33 0.13 9.91 -3.85
C LYS A 33 -0.45 11.15 -4.51
N ARG A 34 0.18 12.32 -4.31
CA ARG A 34 -0.24 13.58 -4.93
C ARG A 34 -0.35 13.51 -6.45
N ARG A 35 0.54 12.76 -7.11
CA ARG A 35 0.48 12.54 -8.58
C ARG A 35 -0.80 11.87 -9.06
N GLY A 36 -1.47 11.10 -8.19
CA GLY A 36 -2.75 10.47 -8.49
C GLY A 36 -3.96 11.17 -7.87
N GLN A 37 -3.79 12.27 -7.14
CA GLN A 37 -4.91 13.04 -6.61
C GLN A 37 -5.59 13.79 -7.76
N LEU A 38 -6.55 13.11 -8.38
CA LEU A 38 -7.39 13.62 -9.45
C LEU A 38 -8.83 13.52 -8.95
N SER A 39 -9.59 14.59 -9.07
CA SER A 39 -11.02 14.59 -8.72
C SER A 39 -11.83 14.28 -9.97
N LEU A 40 -12.52 13.13 -9.98
CA LEU A 40 -13.54 12.84 -10.97
C LEU A 40 -14.90 13.12 -10.35
N TYR A 41 -15.78 13.78 -11.10
CA TYR A 41 -17.15 13.96 -10.69
C TYR A 41 -17.87 12.62 -10.70
N CYS A 42 -18.43 12.22 -9.55
CA CYS A 42 -19.33 11.08 -9.45
C CYS A 42 -20.73 11.56 -9.05
N PRO A 43 -21.78 11.07 -9.73
CA PRO A 43 -23.14 11.38 -9.37
C PRO A 43 -23.49 10.85 -7.98
N GLU A 44 -24.49 11.44 -7.35
CA GLU A 44 -24.90 11.15 -5.98
C GLU A 44 -25.21 9.65 -5.74
N GLY A 45 -24.67 9.09 -4.65
CA GLY A 45 -24.91 7.71 -4.22
C GLY A 45 -23.92 7.24 -3.14
N ASP A 46 -24.35 6.36 -2.22
CA ASP A 46 -23.47 5.79 -1.19
C ASP A 46 -22.62 4.64 -1.73
N LEU A 47 -21.64 4.99 -2.56
CA LEU A 47 -20.68 4.03 -3.11
C LEU A 47 -19.75 3.46 -2.02
N LYS A 48 -19.56 4.18 -0.91
CA LYS A 48 -18.69 3.75 0.18
C LYS A 48 -19.22 2.49 0.86
N ALA A 49 -20.54 2.40 1.06
CA ALA A 49 -21.19 1.20 1.60
C ALA A 49 -21.03 -0.05 0.71
N LEU A 50 -20.89 0.13 -0.61
CA LEU A 50 -20.67 -1.00 -1.54
C LEU A 50 -19.23 -1.54 -1.50
N PHE A 51 -18.28 -0.67 -1.15
CA PHE A 51 -16.85 -0.98 -1.26
C PHE A 51 -16.17 -1.29 0.08
N ILE A 52 -16.69 -0.77 1.19
CA ILE A 52 -16.08 -0.87 2.50
C ILE A 52 -17.05 -1.53 3.48
N ASN A 53 -16.62 -2.64 4.06
CA ASN A 53 -17.35 -3.28 5.14
C ASN A 53 -17.22 -2.44 6.41
N THR A 54 -18.31 -1.79 6.81
CA THR A 54 -18.37 -0.89 7.98
C THR A 54 -18.12 -1.62 9.29
N GLN A 55 -18.56 -2.88 9.40
CA GLN A 55 -18.39 -3.73 10.57
C GLN A 55 -17.66 -5.02 10.20
N PRO A 56 -16.31 -4.99 10.10
CA PRO A 56 -15.53 -6.17 9.72
C PRO A 56 -15.40 -7.19 10.86
N TYR A 57 -15.70 -6.80 12.09
CA TYR A 57 -15.62 -7.68 13.26
C TYR A 57 -17.02 -7.88 13.84
N VAL A 58 -17.42 -9.14 13.98
CA VAL A 58 -18.70 -9.54 14.58
C VAL A 58 -18.40 -10.30 15.87
N PRO A 59 -18.84 -9.82 17.05
CA PRO A 59 -18.65 -10.53 18.31
C PRO A 59 -19.22 -11.95 18.24
N GLY A 60 -18.48 -12.93 18.74
CA GLY A 60 -18.91 -14.35 18.75
C GLY A 60 -18.63 -15.12 17.46
N VAL A 61 -18.11 -14.47 16.40
CA VAL A 61 -17.68 -15.14 15.16
C VAL A 61 -16.16 -15.18 15.11
N SER A 62 -15.60 -16.36 14.86
CA SER A 62 -14.14 -16.52 14.68
C SER A 62 -13.71 -15.96 13.32
N GLY A 63 -12.66 -15.14 13.33
CA GLY A 63 -12.16 -14.46 12.13
C GLY A 63 -12.68 -13.03 11.97
N ARG A 64 -12.07 -12.30 11.03
CA ARG A 64 -12.45 -10.92 10.69
C ARG A 64 -12.81 -10.87 9.21
N ALA A 65 -13.97 -10.30 8.90
CA ALA A 65 -14.33 -10.04 7.51
C ALA A 65 -13.33 -9.06 6.88
N PRO A 66 -13.03 -9.19 5.58
CA PRO A 66 -12.11 -8.29 4.90
C PRO A 66 -12.67 -6.86 4.97
N THR A 67 -11.82 -5.87 5.22
CA THR A 67 -12.24 -4.46 5.28
C THR A 67 -12.81 -3.97 3.95
N TYR A 68 -12.27 -4.49 2.83
CA TYR A 68 -12.67 -4.12 1.48
C TYR A 68 -13.45 -5.26 0.83
N THR A 69 -14.50 -4.92 0.10
CA THR A 69 -15.27 -5.90 -0.67
C THR A 69 -14.51 -6.32 -1.94
N ASN A 70 -14.89 -7.45 -2.53
CA ASN A 70 -14.30 -7.90 -3.79
C ASN A 70 -14.47 -6.87 -4.91
N ALA A 71 -15.62 -6.19 -4.96
CA ALA A 71 -15.88 -5.11 -5.92
C ALA A 71 -14.85 -3.98 -5.81
N TYR A 72 -14.40 -3.63 -4.60
CA TYR A 72 -13.36 -2.62 -4.41
C TYR A 72 -11.99 -3.09 -4.91
N ILE A 73 -11.67 -4.37 -4.70
CA ILE A 73 -10.43 -4.98 -5.18
C ILE A 73 -10.41 -4.98 -6.72
N GLU A 74 -11.51 -5.42 -7.34
CA GLU A 74 -11.69 -5.45 -8.79
C GLU A 74 -11.57 -4.05 -9.39
N LEU A 75 -12.16 -3.04 -8.75
CA LEU A 75 -12.06 -1.63 -9.12
C LEU A 75 -10.60 -1.15 -9.09
N ILE A 76 -9.84 -1.41 -8.02
CA ILE A 76 -8.41 -1.08 -7.96
C ILE A 76 -7.64 -1.77 -9.08
N TYR A 77 -7.92 -3.04 -9.36
CA TYR A 77 -7.26 -3.79 -10.42
C TYR A 77 -7.62 -3.29 -11.82
N THR A 78 -8.84 -2.81 -12.04
CA THR A 78 -9.21 -2.17 -13.30
C THR A 78 -8.40 -0.89 -13.49
N PHE A 79 -8.27 -0.04 -12.48
CA PHE A 79 -7.40 1.14 -12.56
C PHE A 79 -5.93 0.77 -12.85
N TYR A 80 -5.42 -0.26 -12.18
CA TYR A 80 -4.06 -0.75 -12.38
C TYR A 80 -3.84 -1.29 -13.80
N ARG A 81 -4.80 -2.04 -14.36
CA ARG A 81 -4.65 -2.70 -15.67
C ARG A 81 -4.97 -1.78 -16.85
N LEU A 82 -6.03 -0.97 -16.74
CA LEU A 82 -6.48 -0.09 -17.82
C LEU A 82 -5.53 1.11 -18.00
N PHE A 83 -5.20 1.78 -16.90
CA PHE A 83 -4.42 3.02 -16.96
C PHE A 83 -2.94 2.83 -16.63
N ARG A 84 -2.53 1.61 -16.22
CA ARG A 84 -1.15 1.28 -15.83
C ARG A 84 -0.60 2.18 -14.71
N TRP A 85 -1.49 2.69 -13.85
CA TRP A 85 -1.13 3.57 -12.75
C TRP A 85 -0.38 2.81 -11.66
N ALA A 86 0.58 3.47 -11.03
CA ALA A 86 1.25 2.91 -9.86
C ALA A 86 0.28 2.87 -8.66
N MET A 87 0.39 1.84 -7.81
CA MET A 87 -0.49 1.68 -6.64
C MET A 87 -0.55 2.91 -5.74
N ARG A 88 0.55 3.66 -5.59
CA ARG A 88 0.58 4.91 -4.83
C ARG A 88 -0.27 6.03 -5.45
N GLN A 89 -0.31 6.11 -6.78
CA GLN A 89 -1.18 7.06 -7.49
C GLN A 89 -2.64 6.67 -7.32
N ILE A 90 -2.98 5.39 -7.50
CA ILE A 90 -4.35 4.89 -7.27
C ILE A 90 -4.79 5.14 -5.82
N THR A 91 -3.88 5.00 -4.85
CA THR A 91 -4.16 5.34 -3.45
C THR A 91 -4.53 6.82 -3.30
N GLY A 92 -3.76 7.72 -3.91
CA GLY A 92 -4.04 9.16 -3.86
C GLY A 92 -5.37 9.51 -4.54
N PHE A 93 -5.69 8.85 -5.66
CA PHE A 93 -6.97 9.00 -6.34
C PHE A 93 -8.15 8.60 -5.45
N MET A 94 -8.09 7.41 -4.83
CA MET A 94 -9.14 6.94 -3.93
C MET A 94 -9.24 7.79 -2.66
N GLU A 95 -8.12 8.28 -2.12
CA GLU A 95 -8.11 9.22 -0.99
C GLU A 95 -8.84 10.53 -1.32
N GLU A 96 -8.65 11.04 -2.53
CA GLU A 96 -9.37 12.24 -3.00
C GLU A 96 -10.86 11.96 -3.21
N TYR A 97 -11.17 10.79 -3.78
CA TYR A 97 -12.53 10.34 -3.99
C TYR A 97 -13.33 10.25 -2.69
N TRP A 98 -12.75 9.69 -1.61
CA TRP A 98 -13.43 9.57 -0.32
C TRP A 98 -13.52 10.86 0.51
N ARG A 99 -12.92 11.96 0.03
CA ARG A 99 -13.04 13.28 0.65
C ARG A 99 -14.21 14.10 0.11
N LEU A 100 -14.62 13.83 -1.13
CA LEU A 100 -15.77 14.41 -1.79
C LEU A 100 -17.05 13.72 -1.29
#